data_AF-A0A1W9HDS6-F1
#
_entry.id   AF-A0A1W9HDS6-F1
#
_cell.length_a   1.000
_cell.length_b   1.000
_cell.length_c   1.000
_cell.angle_alpha   90.00
_cell.angle_beta   90.00
_cell.angle_gamma   90.00
#
_symmetry.space_group_name_H-M   'P 1'
#
loop_
_entity.id
_entity.type
_entity.pdbx_description
1 polymer ?
#
loop_
_entity_poly.entity_id
_entity_poly.type
_entity_poly.pdbx_seq_one_letter_code
_entity_poly.pdbx_strand_id
1 'polypeptide(L)' 'MGLIPSWANDPKIGPQCINAKGETVAEKPAFRGAFNKRQCLVLADGFYEWGACTRHGRITTTR' A
#
# COMPACT_ATOMS: atom_id res chain seq x y z
N MET A 1 -7.64 -7.48 -4.96
CA MET A 1 -7.14 -8.18 -3.76
C MET A 1 -6.39 -7.17 -2.90
N GLY A 2 -6.61 -7.19 -1.59
CA GLY A 2 -5.96 -6.30 -0.61
C GLY A 2 -6.53 -6.57 0.78
N LEU A 3 -6.04 -5.90 1.82
CA LEU A 3 -6.43 -6.20 3.20
C LEU A 3 -7.91 -5.90 3.43
N ILE A 4 -8.68 -6.90 3.89
CA ILE A 4 -10.06 -6.70 4.37
C ILE A 4 -10.00 -6.58 5.90
N PRO A 5 -10.29 -5.41 6.48
CA PRO A 5 -10.34 -5.26 7.93
C PRO A 5 -11.44 -6.15 8.52
N SER A 6 -11.21 -6.72 9.70
CA SER A 6 -12.15 -7.65 10.33
C SER A 6 -13.51 -7.04 10.69
N TRP A 7 -13.62 -5.71 10.70
CA TRP A 7 -14.86 -4.98 10.95
C TRP A 7 -15.63 -4.63 9.65
N ALA A 8 -15.01 -4.79 8.48
CA ALA A 8 -15.60 -4.37 7.22
C ALA A 8 -16.59 -5.45 6.72
N ASN A 9 -17.84 -5.04 6.53
CA ASN A 9 -18.89 -5.92 6.01
C ASN A 9 -18.86 -6.03 4.47
N ASP A 10 -18.24 -5.07 3.78
CA ASP A 10 -18.13 -5.05 2.32
C ASP A 10 -16.70 -5.39 1.88
N PRO A 11 -16.48 -6.49 1.13
CA PRO A 11 -15.16 -6.86 0.62
C PRO A 11 -14.59 -5.86 -0.41
N LYS A 12 -15.41 -4.95 -0.97
CA LYS A 12 -14.96 -3.91 -1.91
C LYS A 12 -13.95 -2.92 -1.31
N ILE A 13 -13.78 -2.89 0.01
CA ILE A 13 -12.74 -2.09 0.65
C ILE A 13 -11.33 -2.65 0.39
N GLY A 14 -11.19 -3.96 0.16
CA GLY A 14 -9.90 -4.63 0.02
C GLY A 14 -8.96 -3.99 -1.01
N PRO A 15 -9.39 -3.72 -2.25
CA PRO A 15 -8.58 -3.02 -3.26
C PRO A 15 -8.02 -1.66 -2.82
N GLN A 16 -8.70 -0.93 -1.93
CA GLN A 16 -8.21 0.35 -1.40
C GLN A 16 -7.11 0.17 -0.35
N CYS A 17 -7.00 -1.02 0.23
CA CYS A 17 -6.03 -1.37 1.26
C CYS A 17 -4.90 -2.26 0.72
N ILE A 18 -4.54 -2.09 -0.57
CA ILE A 18 -3.39 -2.79 -1.16
C ILE A 18 -2.05 -2.23 -0.66
N ASN A 19 -1.98 -0.91 -0.45
CA ASN A 19 -0.80 -0.20 0.03
C ASN A 19 -1.10 0.50 1.36
N ALA A 20 -0.12 0.53 2.26
CA ALA A 20 -0.18 1.25 3.53
C ALA A 20 1.04 2.18 3.65
N LYS A 21 0.81 3.43 4.08
CA LYS A 21 1.91 4.39 4.33
C LYS A 21 2.61 4.05 5.65
N GLY A 22 3.93 3.87 5.63
CA GLY A 22 4.72 3.54 6.83
C GLY A 22 4.53 4.53 7.98
N GLU A 23 4.41 5.82 7.68
CA GLU A 23 4.18 6.89 8.67
C GLU A 23 2.89 6.71 9.49
N THR A 24 1.85 6.10 8.91
CA THR A 24 0.49 6.08 9.50
C THR A 24 -0.06 4.67 9.70
N VAL A 25 0.74 3.64 9.43
CA VAL A 25 0.30 2.23 9.46
C VAL A 25 -0.11 1.77 10.87
N ALA A 26 0.53 2.33 11.91
CA ALA A 26 0.26 2.01 13.30
C ALA A 26 -1.05 2.63 13.84
N GLU A 27 -1.50 3.74 13.24
CA GLU A 27 -2.66 4.50 13.71
C GLU A 27 -3.95 4.10 12.98
N LYS A 28 -3.86 3.88 11.66
CA LYS A 28 -5.04 3.66 10.81
C LYS A 28 -5.79 2.38 11.21
N PRO A 29 -7.13 2.43 11.41
CA PRO A 29 -7.90 1.29 11.90
C PRO A 29 -7.91 0.09 10.94
N ALA A 30 -7.72 0.32 9.64
CA ALA A 30 -7.57 -0.76 8.66
C ALA A 30 -6.30 -1.59 8.89
N PHE A 31 -5.21 -0.98 9.37
CA PHE A 31 -3.88 -1.59 9.42
C PHE A 31 -3.36 -1.85 10.84
N ARG A 32 -3.70 -1.02 11.84
CA ARG A 32 -3.12 -1.08 13.21
C ARG A 32 -3.14 -2.48 13.83
N GLY A 33 -4.21 -3.24 13.63
CA GLY A 33 -4.35 -4.59 14.17
C GLY A 33 -3.47 -5.61 13.43
N ALA A 34 -3.32 -5.47 12.12
CA ALA A 34 -2.43 -6.31 11.33
C ALA A 34 -0.96 -5.96 11.58
N PHE A 35 -0.63 -4.66 11.71
CA PHE A 35 0.71 -4.18 12.00
C PHE A 35 1.28 -4.76 13.30
N ASN A 36 0.45 -4.92 14.34
CA ASN A 36 0.89 -5.44 15.64
C ASN A 36 0.94 -6.97 15.75
N LYS A 37 0.15 -7.71 14.96
CA LYS A 37 -0.07 -9.15 15.19
C LYS A 37 0.09 -10.05 13.96
N ARG A 38 0.09 -9.47 12.76
CA ARG A 38 0.02 -10.19 11.48
C ARG A 38 1.03 -9.61 10.49
N GLN A 39 2.25 -9.39 10.97
CA GLN A 39 3.35 -8.97 10.11
C GLN A 39 3.72 -10.11 9.16
N CYS A 40 3.89 -9.79 7.89
CA CYS A 40 4.30 -10.74 6.87
C CYS A 40 5.32 -10.10 5.93
N LEU A 41 6.10 -10.95 5.27
CA LEU A 41 6.98 -10.56 4.18
C LEU A 41 6.27 -10.85 2.86
N VAL A 42 6.31 -9.88 1.95
CA VAL A 42 5.82 -10.05 0.58
C VAL A 42 7.03 -10.43 -0.27
N LEU A 43 7.08 -11.68 -0.71
CA LEU A 43 8.11 -12.15 -1.63
C LEU A 43 7.79 -11.68 -3.05
N ALA A 44 8.76 -11.06 -3.70
CA ALA A 44 8.68 -10.63 -5.09
C ALA A 44 10.08 -10.54 -5.70
N ASP A 45 10.22 -10.85 -6.98
CA ASP A 45 11.46 -10.61 -7.73
C ASP A 45 11.72 -9.11 -7.95
N GLY A 46 10.66 -8.29 -7.93
CA GLY A 46 10.70 -6.84 -8.08
C GLY A 46 9.30 -6.21 -8.08
N PHE A 47 9.22 -4.88 -8.24
CA PHE A 47 7.98 -4.13 -8.38
C PHE A 47 8.07 -3.15 -9.56
N TYR A 48 6.93 -2.78 -10.12
CA TYR A 48 6.84 -1.84 -11.25
C TYR A 48 6.43 -0.45 -10.78
N GLU A 49 7.07 0.58 -11.31
CA GLU A 49 6.65 1.97 -11.18
C GLU A 49 6.51 2.62 -12.56
N TRP A 50 5.49 3.46 -12.71
CA TRP A 50 5.30 4.24 -13.92
C TRP A 50 5.95 5.61 -13.76
N GLY A 51 6.90 5.91 -14.64
CA GLY A 51 7.50 7.24 -14.72
C GLY A 51 6.45 8.28 -15.10
N ALA A 52 6.23 9.28 -14.24
CA ALA A 52 5.38 10.40 -14.58
C ALA A 52 6.02 11.21 -15.72
N CYS A 53 5.43 11.16 -16.91
CA CYS A 53 5.84 12.02 -18.01
C CYS A 53 5.30 13.43 -17.73
N THR A 54 6.13 14.31 -17.15
CA THR A 54 5.80 15.72 -17.09
C THR A 54 5.85 16.28 -18.51
N ARG A 55 4.86 17.11 -18.87
CA ARG A 55 4.66 17.66 -20.21
C ARG A 55 5.70 18.74 -20.56
N HIS A 56 6.98 18.46 -20.28
CA HIS A 56 8.18 19.17 -20.72
C HIS A 56 9.44 18.36 -20.36
N GLY A 57 9.65 17.21 -21.02
CA GLY A 57 10.99 16.66 -21.31
C GLY A 57 12.00 16.47 -20.16
N ARG A 58 11.61 16.37 -18.89
CA ARG A 58 12.52 15.97 -17.80
C ARG A 58 11.91 14.84 -17.00
N ILE A 59 12.40 13.64 -17.26
CA ILE A 59 12.34 12.51 -16.34
C ILE A 59 13.17 12.92 -15.12
N THR A 60 12.51 13.32 -14.03
CA THR A 60 13.17 13.59 -12.76
C THR A 60 13.69 12.27 -12.21
N THR A 61 14.96 11.96 -12.53
CA THR A 61 15.72 10.90 -11.87
C THR A 61 16.05 11.41 -10.47
N THR A 62 15.28 11.00 -9.47
CA THR A 62 15.67 11.15 -8.08
C THR A 62 16.83 10.17 -7.82
N ARG A 63 17.92 10.68 -7.27
CA ARG A 63 19.14 9.92 -6.93
C ARG A 63 18.86 8.72 -6.04
#